data_AF-A0A535FA65-F1
#
_entry.id   AF-A0A535FA65-F1
#
_cell.length_a   1.000
_cell.length_b   1.000
_cell.length_c   1.000
_cell.angle_alpha   90.00
_cell.angle_beta   90.00
_cell.angle_gamma   90.00
#
_symmetry.space_group_name_H-M   'P 1'
#
loop_
_entity.id
_entity.type
_entity.pdbx_description
1 polymer ?
#
loop_
_entity_poly.entity_id
_entity_poly.type
_entity_poly.pdbx_seq_one_letter_code
_entity_poly.pdbx_strand_id
1 'polypeptide(L)'
;MTRTILDRELKELDEQMVRLGSMVDDALGIVLEALATGDLAKSGMVIENDALIDSLRTAIEEHTIRLLTLQQPLGGRDLRYLASALSIAGDLERTGDGVAGIATNVLRMAPLRGDTMPNVKIEPIAGKGHSGNAEVSEATILHGIVDLGKEAYLGGG
;
A
#
# COMPACT_ATOMS: atom_id res chain seq x y z
N MET A 1 -25.92 -20.35 -8.44
CA MET A 1 -24.91 -20.09 -9.48
C MET A 1 -24.33 -18.68 -9.42
N THR A 2 -25.08 -17.66 -8.95
CA THR A 2 -24.60 -16.26 -8.85
C THR A 2 -23.53 -16.06 -7.76
N ARG A 3 -23.68 -16.73 -6.61
CA ARG A 3 -22.77 -16.57 -5.46
C ARG A 3 -21.33 -17.04 -5.74
N THR A 4 -21.16 -18.14 -6.48
CA THR A 4 -19.83 -18.66 -6.84
C THR A 4 -19.05 -17.74 -7.78
N ILE A 5 -19.74 -16.95 -8.61
CA ILE A 5 -19.10 -15.95 -9.46
C ILE A 5 -18.67 -14.77 -8.58
N LEU A 6 -19.59 -14.25 -7.75
CA LEU A 6 -19.26 -13.17 -6.81
C LEU A 6 -18.07 -13.52 -5.92
N ASP A 7 -18.04 -14.72 -5.32
CA ASP A 7 -16.94 -15.16 -4.45
C ASP A 7 -15.59 -15.17 -5.19
N ARG A 8 -15.56 -15.54 -6.47
CA ARG A 8 -14.35 -15.51 -7.30
C ARG A 8 -13.89 -14.08 -7.57
N GLU A 9 -14.80 -13.20 -7.96
CA GLU A 9 -14.45 -11.80 -8.27
C GLU A 9 -14.02 -11.05 -7.01
N LEU A 10 -14.61 -11.35 -5.84
CA LEU A 10 -14.15 -10.83 -4.55
C LEU A 10 -12.72 -11.27 -4.23
N LYS A 11 -12.37 -12.53 -4.54
CA LYS A 11 -11.00 -13.01 -4.40
C LYS A 11 -10.05 -12.28 -5.36
N GLU A 12 -10.45 -12.06 -6.60
CA GLU A 12 -9.65 -11.27 -7.56
C GLU A 12 -9.46 -9.83 -7.08
N LEU A 13 -10.48 -9.23 -6.46
CA LEU A 13 -10.39 -7.91 -5.83
C LEU A 13 -9.39 -7.89 -4.66
N ASP A 14 -9.42 -8.92 -3.79
CA ASP A 14 -8.44 -9.08 -2.70
C ASP A 14 -6.99 -9.15 -3.24
N GLU A 15 -6.76 -9.92 -4.30
CA GLU A 15 -5.44 -10.05 -4.92
C GLU A 15 -4.95 -8.71 -5.49
N GLN A 16 -5.85 -7.92 -6.09
CA GLN A 16 -5.53 -6.57 -6.56
C GLN A 16 -5.19 -5.62 -5.40
N MET A 17 -5.94 -5.69 -4.29
CA MET A 17 -5.69 -4.89 -3.09
C MET A 17 -4.32 -5.20 -2.46
N VAL A 18 -3.98 -6.49 -2.32
CA VAL A 18 -2.66 -6.92 -1.84
C VAL A 18 -1.55 -6.39 -2.75
N ARG A 19 -1.76 -6.46 -4.07
CA ARG A 19 -0.80 -5.94 -5.04
C ARG A 19 -0.60 -4.43 -4.93
N LEU A 20 -1.68 -3.67 -4.76
CA LEU A 20 -1.60 -2.22 -4.56
C LEU A 20 -0.80 -1.88 -3.30
N GLY A 21 -1.08 -2.56 -2.19
CA GLY A 21 -0.34 -2.40 -0.94
C GLY A 21 1.16 -2.72 -1.09
N SER A 22 1.49 -3.82 -1.77
CA SER A 22 2.89 -4.20 -2.05
C SER A 22 3.62 -3.14 -2.86
N MET A 23 2.97 -2.54 -3.86
CA MET A 23 3.61 -1.49 -4.68
C MET A 23 3.93 -0.24 -3.85
N VAL A 24 3.04 0.15 -2.93
CA VAL A 24 3.28 1.27 -2.00
C VAL A 24 4.42 0.95 -1.04
N ASP A 25 4.46 -0.27 -0.48
CA ASP A 25 5.52 -0.72 0.43
C ASP A 25 6.89 -0.78 -0.24
N ASP A 26 6.94 -1.32 -1.48
CA ASP A 26 8.17 -1.34 -2.29
C ASP A 26 8.67 0.07 -2.59
N ALA A 27 7.77 0.99 -2.97
CA ALA A 27 8.10 2.39 -3.21
C ALA A 27 8.66 3.07 -1.95
N LEU A 28 8.07 2.79 -0.79
CA LEU A 28 8.54 3.28 0.50
C LEU A 28 9.94 2.75 0.81
N GLY A 29 10.19 1.45 0.61
CA GLY A 29 11.51 0.86 0.80
C GLY A 29 12.58 1.52 -0.08
N ILE A 30 12.28 1.73 -1.36
CA ILE A 30 13.19 2.36 -2.33
C ILE A 30 13.49 3.81 -1.94
N VAL A 31 12.47 4.60 -1.55
CA VAL A 31 12.69 6.01 -1.20
C VAL A 31 13.49 6.16 0.10
N LEU A 32 13.28 5.28 1.07
CA LEU A 32 14.06 5.28 2.31
C LEU A 32 15.52 4.92 2.04
N GLU A 33 15.77 3.97 1.14
CA GLU A 33 17.13 3.65 0.71
C GLU A 33 17.78 4.81 -0.05
N ALA A 34 17.05 5.48 -0.94
CA ALA A 34 17.50 6.69 -1.62
C ALA A 34 17.84 7.81 -0.62
N LEU A 35 17.01 7.99 0.40
CA LEU A 35 17.25 8.93 1.48
C LEU A 35 18.44 8.54 2.37
N ALA A 36 18.74 7.27 2.58
CA ALA A 36 19.91 6.86 3.35
C ALA A 36 21.20 7.06 2.53
N THR A 37 21.20 6.57 1.30
CA THR A 37 22.40 6.49 0.44
C THR A 37 22.69 7.77 -0.33
N GLY A 38 21.68 8.61 -0.56
CA GLY A 38 21.78 9.75 -1.48
C GLY A 38 21.65 9.35 -2.95
N ASP A 39 21.20 8.13 -3.24
CA ASP A 39 20.95 7.68 -4.60
C ASP A 39 19.70 8.36 -5.19
N LEU A 40 19.93 9.46 -5.91
CA LEU A 40 18.87 10.26 -6.53
C LEU A 40 18.13 9.52 -7.65
N ALA A 41 18.76 8.51 -8.28
CA ALA A 41 18.11 7.75 -9.34
C ALA A 41 16.93 6.96 -8.78
N LYS A 42 17.09 6.37 -7.59
CA LYS A 42 16.01 5.67 -6.87
C LYS A 42 14.83 6.60 -6.56
N SER A 43 15.08 7.83 -6.14
CA SER A 43 14.00 8.81 -5.94
C SER A 43 13.26 9.16 -7.24
N GLY A 44 13.98 9.32 -8.35
CA GLY A 44 13.36 9.52 -9.67
C GLY A 44 12.43 8.36 -10.06
N MET A 45 12.90 7.12 -9.88
CA MET A 45 12.11 5.92 -10.16
C MET A 45 10.82 5.85 -9.33
N VAL A 46 10.88 6.20 -8.05
CA VAL A 46 9.68 6.21 -7.18
C VAL A 46 8.63 7.20 -7.69
N ILE A 47 9.06 8.40 -8.11
CA ILE A 47 8.15 9.42 -8.66
C ILE A 47 7.53 8.95 -9.98
N GLU A 48 8.31 8.33 -10.87
CA GLU A 48 7.80 7.82 -12.15
C GLU A 48 6.82 6.65 -11.98
N ASN A 49 7.08 5.77 -11.01
CA ASN A 49 6.27 4.57 -10.77
C ASN A 49 4.96 4.84 -10.01
N ASP A 50 4.79 6.03 -9.43
CA ASP A 50 3.58 6.44 -8.71
C ASP A 50 2.33 6.33 -9.60
N ALA A 51 2.45 6.68 -10.88
CA ALA A 51 1.36 6.54 -11.86
C ALA A 51 0.86 5.08 -12.04
N LEU A 52 1.68 4.08 -11.71
CA LEU A 52 1.27 2.67 -11.72
C LEU A 52 0.38 2.34 -10.51
N ILE A 53 0.63 2.97 -9.36
CA ILE A 53 -0.21 2.86 -8.16
C ILE A 53 -1.59 3.45 -8.46
N ASP A 54 -1.64 4.66 -9.04
CA ASP A 54 -2.88 5.32 -9.49
C ASP A 54 -3.69 4.46 -10.46
N SER A 55 -3.00 3.87 -11.45
CA SER A 55 -3.62 3.03 -12.45
C SER A 55 -4.24 1.79 -11.83
N LEU A 56 -3.56 1.14 -10.88
CA LEU A 56 -4.09 -0.03 -10.20
C LEU A 56 -5.25 0.32 -9.26
N ARG A 57 -5.15 1.44 -8.52
CA ARG A 57 -6.26 1.96 -7.71
C ARG A 57 -7.50 2.24 -8.56
N THR A 58 -7.33 2.81 -9.75
CA THR A 58 -8.43 3.04 -10.71
C THR A 58 -9.03 1.72 -11.18
N ALA A 59 -8.20 0.73 -11.52
CA ALA A 59 -8.69 -0.59 -11.93
C ALA A 59 -9.49 -1.31 -10.82
N ILE A 60 -9.06 -1.19 -9.56
CA ILE A 60 -9.78 -1.70 -8.38
C ILE A 60 -11.14 -1.01 -8.22
N GLU A 61 -11.19 0.30 -8.40
CA GLU A 61 -12.44 1.07 -8.35
C GLU A 61 -13.42 0.62 -9.45
N GLU A 62 -12.95 0.51 -10.69
CA GLU A 62 -13.76 0.03 -11.81
C GLU A 62 -14.29 -1.39 -11.58
N HIS A 63 -13.43 -2.30 -11.08
CA HIS A 63 -13.82 -3.67 -10.74
C HIS A 63 -14.89 -3.67 -9.65
N THR A 64 -14.70 -2.89 -8.59
CA THR A 64 -15.66 -2.80 -7.48
C THR A 64 -17.02 -2.26 -7.92
N ILE A 65 -17.05 -1.19 -8.72
CA ILE A 65 -18.28 -0.62 -9.28
C ILE A 65 -18.99 -1.62 -10.20
N ARG A 66 -18.22 -2.37 -10.99
CA ARG A 66 -18.76 -3.43 -11.85
C ARG A 66 -19.42 -4.53 -11.01
N LEU A 67 -18.83 -4.93 -9.87
CA LEU A 67 -19.45 -5.92 -8.98
C LEU A 67 -20.74 -5.42 -8.34
N LEU A 68 -20.76 -4.16 -7.88
CA LEU A 68 -21.96 -3.52 -7.35
C LEU A 68 -23.09 -3.50 -8.39
N THR A 69 -22.76 -3.22 -9.65
CA THR A 69 -23.74 -3.07 -10.74
C THR A 69 -24.26 -4.42 -11.25
N LEU A 70 -23.37 -5.40 -11.47
CA LEU A 70 -23.72 -6.66 -12.14
C LEU A 70 -24.26 -7.73 -11.19
N GLN A 71 -23.77 -7.79 -9.95
CA GLN A 71 -24.15 -8.84 -9.00
C GLN A 71 -25.25 -8.41 -8.03
N GLN A 72 -25.54 -7.10 -7.96
CA GLN A 72 -26.53 -6.51 -7.05
C GLN A 72 -26.50 -7.17 -5.65
N PRO A 73 -25.36 -7.14 -4.93
CA PRO A 73 -25.24 -7.82 -3.65
C PRO A 73 -26.28 -7.25 -2.66
N LEU A 74 -27.36 -7.98 -2.43
CA LEU A 74 -28.46 -7.57 -1.55
C LEU A 74 -28.12 -7.72 -0.06
N GLY A 75 -26.99 -8.36 0.26
CA GLY A 75 -26.51 -8.55 1.62
C GLY A 75 -25.69 -7.36 2.12
N GLY A 76 -26.06 -6.81 3.28
CA GLY A 76 -25.33 -5.69 3.90
C GLY A 76 -23.86 -5.98 4.25
N ARG A 77 -23.44 -7.26 4.27
CA ARG A 77 -22.04 -7.65 4.47
C ARG A 77 -21.20 -7.38 3.22
N ASP A 78 -21.63 -7.86 2.06
CA ASP A 78 -20.88 -7.76 0.80
C ASP A 78 -20.81 -6.29 0.34
N LEU A 79 -21.91 -5.54 0.48
CA LEU A 79 -21.91 -4.09 0.23
C LEU A 79 -20.92 -3.34 1.11
N ARG A 80 -20.86 -3.69 2.40
CA ARG A 80 -19.91 -3.06 3.34
C ARG A 80 -18.48 -3.39 2.97
N TYR A 81 -18.20 -4.65 2.62
CA TYR A 81 -16.88 -5.08 2.18
C TYR A 81 -16.43 -4.31 0.92
N LEU A 82 -17.27 -4.24 -0.11
CA LEU A 82 -16.95 -3.49 -1.35
C LEU A 82 -16.74 -2.00 -1.08
N ALA A 83 -17.55 -1.38 -0.21
CA ALA A 83 -17.35 0.00 0.20
C ALA A 83 -16.02 0.19 0.96
N SER A 84 -15.67 -0.73 1.85
CA SER A 84 -14.39 -0.72 2.55
C SER A 84 -13.20 -0.88 1.59
N ALA A 85 -13.31 -1.75 0.58
CA ALA A 85 -12.28 -1.92 -0.44
C ALA A 85 -11.98 -0.61 -1.19
N LEU A 86 -13.02 0.14 -1.60
CA LEU A 86 -12.86 1.46 -2.23
C LEU A 86 -12.13 2.46 -1.31
N SER A 87 -12.53 2.54 -0.04
CA SER A 87 -11.87 3.42 0.92
C SER A 87 -10.40 3.06 1.11
N ILE A 88 -10.09 1.77 1.32
CA ILE A 88 -8.72 1.31 1.53
C ILE A 88 -7.86 1.54 0.27
N ALA A 89 -8.40 1.30 -0.92
CA ALA A 89 -7.67 1.57 -2.17
C ALA A 89 -7.29 3.04 -2.31
N GLY A 90 -8.20 3.95 -1.92
CA GLY A 90 -7.92 5.39 -1.88
C GLY A 90 -6.90 5.79 -0.80
N ASP A 91 -6.93 5.14 0.36
CA ASP A 91 -5.94 5.39 1.41
C ASP A 91 -4.54 4.90 1.01
N LEU A 92 -4.45 3.78 0.28
CA LEU A 92 -3.20 3.23 -0.26
C LEU A 92 -2.61 4.15 -1.34
N GLU A 93 -3.41 4.64 -2.28
CA GLU A 93 -2.93 5.59 -3.30
C GLU A 93 -2.43 6.89 -2.67
N ARG A 94 -3.18 7.47 -1.72
CA ARG A 94 -2.72 8.64 -0.96
C ARG A 94 -1.40 8.40 -0.21
N THR A 95 -1.17 7.16 0.24
CA THR A 95 0.10 6.78 0.85
C THR A 95 1.21 6.73 -0.19
N GLY A 96 0.94 6.20 -1.39
CA GLY A 96 1.82 6.26 -2.57
C GLY A 96 2.21 7.70 -2.94
N ASP A 97 1.24 8.59 -3.09
CA ASP A 97 1.45 10.04 -3.29
C ASP A 97 2.42 10.63 -2.25
N GLY A 98 2.21 10.27 -0.97
CA GLY A 98 3.06 10.69 0.13
C GLY A 98 4.50 10.21 -0.04
N VAL A 99 4.69 8.97 -0.46
CA VAL A 99 6.00 8.37 -0.76
C VAL A 99 6.67 9.08 -1.95
N ALA A 100 5.95 9.37 -3.03
CA ALA A 100 6.45 10.17 -4.15
C ALA A 100 6.82 11.61 -3.72
N GLY A 101 6.07 12.19 -2.79
CA GLY A 101 6.38 13.46 -2.14
C GLY A 101 7.70 13.41 -1.35
N ILE A 102 7.95 12.34 -0.60
CA ILE A 102 9.24 12.12 0.09
C ILE A 102 10.36 12.03 -0.95
N ALA A 103 10.18 11.27 -2.03
CA ALA A 103 11.18 11.14 -3.09
C ALA A 103 11.51 12.50 -3.74
N THR A 104 10.50 13.31 -3.99
CA THR A 104 10.66 14.68 -4.50
C THR A 104 11.47 15.54 -3.52
N ASN A 105 11.23 15.42 -2.22
CA ASN A 105 12.00 16.14 -1.20
C ASN A 105 13.46 15.66 -1.14
N VAL A 106 13.72 14.36 -1.28
CA VAL A 106 15.10 13.82 -1.36
C VAL A 106 15.87 14.47 -2.52
N LEU A 107 15.27 14.56 -3.70
CA LEU A 107 15.87 15.23 -4.86
C LEU A 107 16.16 16.72 -4.58
N ARG A 108 15.22 17.43 -3.94
CA ARG A 108 15.38 18.86 -3.58
C ARG A 108 16.44 19.09 -2.52
N MET A 109 16.64 18.14 -1.62
CA MET A 109 17.67 18.20 -0.57
C MET A 109 19.07 17.84 -1.08
N ALA A 110 19.21 17.30 -2.30
CA ALA A 110 20.50 16.91 -2.86
C ALA A 110 21.58 18.01 -2.80
N PRO A 111 21.30 19.29 -3.10
CA PRO A 111 22.30 20.36 -2.99
C PRO A 111 22.69 20.71 -1.54
N LEU A 112 21.86 20.31 -0.57
CA LEU A 112 22.10 20.53 0.86
C LEU A 112 22.89 19.39 1.51
N ARG A 113 23.10 18.28 0.78
CA ARG A 113 23.95 17.17 1.24
C ARG A 113 25.42 17.58 1.19
N GLY A 114 25.89 18.21 2.25
CA GLY A 114 27.32 18.39 2.55
C GLY A 114 27.87 17.29 3.46
N ASP A 115 29.18 17.32 3.73
CA ASP A 115 29.93 16.36 4.58
C ASP A 115 29.40 16.21 6.02
N THR A 116 28.48 17.07 6.46
CA THR A 116 27.99 17.16 7.85
C THR A 116 26.63 16.51 8.07
N MET A 117 25.98 15.93 7.05
CA MET A 117 24.73 15.21 7.27
C MET A 117 24.99 13.95 8.11
N PRO A 118 24.35 13.79 9.28
CA PRO A 118 24.45 12.55 10.02
C PRO A 118 23.96 11.41 9.13
N ASN A 119 24.76 10.35 9.04
CA ASN A 119 24.39 9.13 8.34
C ASN A 119 23.27 8.46 9.16
N VAL A 120 22.03 8.89 8.94
CA VAL A 120 20.86 8.33 9.62
C VAL A 120 20.68 6.92 9.09
N LYS A 121 21.05 5.94 9.92
CA LYS A 121 20.69 4.55 9.67
C LYS A 121 19.18 4.44 9.85
N ILE A 122 18.47 4.44 8.73
CA ILE A 122 17.08 4.00 8.72
C ILE A 122 17.15 2.48 8.77
N GLU A 123 16.88 1.90 9.94
CA GLU A 123 16.59 0.48 10.03
C GLU A 123 15.41 0.22 9.08
N PRO A 124 15.52 -0.70 8.12
CA PRO A 124 14.37 -1.13 7.35
C PRO A 124 13.29 -1.51 8.36
N ILE A 125 12.09 -0.93 8.23
CA ILE A 125 10.94 -1.42 8.99
C ILE A 125 10.86 -2.90 8.62
N ALA A 126 11.21 -3.78 9.56
CA ALA A 126 11.63 -5.13 9.25
C ALA A 126 10.65 -5.78 8.27
N GLY A 127 11.14 -6.04 7.06
CA GLY A 127 10.39 -6.74 6.04
C GLY A 127 10.01 -8.12 6.56
N LYS A 128 8.80 -8.24 7.10
CA LYS A 128 8.01 -9.43 6.86
C LYS A 128 7.56 -9.32 5.41
N GLY A 129 8.48 -9.61 4.49
CA GLY A 129 8.10 -9.87 3.11
C GLY A 129 6.99 -10.92 3.15
N HIS A 130 5.78 -10.52 2.77
CA HIS A 130 4.65 -11.43 2.64
C HIS A 130 4.79 -12.31 1.38
N SER A 131 6.03 -12.72 1.06
CA SER A 131 6.33 -13.75 0.07
C SER A 131 5.91 -15.16 0.53
N GLY A 132 5.11 -15.25 1.60
CA GLY A 132 4.45 -16.47 2.03
C GLY A 132 3.04 -16.50 1.48
N ASN A 133 2.71 -17.60 0.81
CA ASN A 133 1.39 -18.04 0.37
C ASN A 133 0.44 -18.29 1.57
N ALA A 134 0.43 -17.38 2.54
CA ALA A 134 -0.46 -17.40 3.69
C ALA A 134 -1.81 -16.89 3.21
N GLU A 135 -2.85 -17.73 3.32
CA GLU A 135 -4.22 -17.27 3.16
C GLU A 135 -4.43 -16.05 4.04
N VAL A 136 -4.55 -14.87 3.43
CA VAL A 136 -4.90 -13.64 4.10
C VAL A 136 -6.33 -13.81 4.57
N SER A 137 -6.48 -14.29 5.81
CA SER A 137 -7.79 -14.40 6.45
C SER A 137 -8.11 -13.12 7.21
N GLU A 138 -9.40 -12.83 7.37
CA GLU A 138 -9.91 -11.72 8.20
C GLU A 138 -9.28 -11.74 9.60
N ALA A 139 -9.04 -12.93 10.16
CA ALA A 139 -8.36 -13.09 11.44
C ALA A 139 -6.90 -12.63 11.42
N THR A 140 -6.18 -12.85 10.32
CA THR A 140 -4.77 -12.44 10.16
C THR A 140 -4.66 -10.92 10.00
N ILE A 141 -5.57 -10.31 9.23
CA ILE A 141 -5.65 -8.85 9.09
C ILE A 141 -5.97 -8.19 10.43
N LEU A 142 -7.01 -8.69 11.13
CA LEU A 142 -7.41 -8.13 12.43
C LEU A 142 -6.31 -8.29 13.48
N HIS A 143 -5.61 -9.42 13.49
CA HIS A 143 -4.49 -9.64 14.41
C HIS A 143 -3.32 -8.70 14.10
N GLY A 144 -2.99 -8.49 12.82
CA GLY A 144 -1.97 -7.54 12.39
C GLY A 144 -2.28 -6.10 12.81
N ILE A 145 -3.54 -5.66 12.64
CA ILE A 145 -3.99 -4.32 13.09
C ILE A 145 -3.87 -4.16 14.61
N VAL A 146 -4.23 -5.20 15.37
CA VAL A 146 -4.13 -5.19 16.84
C VAL A 146 -2.67 -5.12 17.30
N ASP A 147 -1.77 -5.84 16.63
CA ASP A 147 -0.35 -5.84 16.98
C ASP A 147 0.32 -4.51 16.65
N LEU A 148 0.01 -3.91 15.49
CA LEU A 148 0.45 -2.55 15.13
C LEU A 148 -0.02 -1.51 16.16
N GLY A 149 -1.24 -1.66 16.67
CA GLY A 149 -1.78 -0.80 17.74
C GLY A 149 -1.02 -0.95 19.07
N LYS A 150 -0.50 -2.14 19.39
CA LYS A 150 0.30 -2.37 20.61
C LYS A 150 1.72 -1.83 20.46
N GLU A 151 2.33 -1.99 19.29
CA GLU A 151 3.68 -1.48 19.02
C GLU A 151 3.71 0.06 19.06
N ALA A 152 2.68 0.72 18.53
CA ALA A 152 2.51 2.17 18.63
C ALA A 152 2.33 2.67 20.08
N TYR A 153 1.82 1.83 20.98
CA TYR A 153 1.64 2.16 22.41
C TYR A 153 2.88 1.87 23.26
N LEU A 154 3.76 0.96 22.83
CA LEU A 154 4.93 0.55 23.62
C LEU A 154 6.23 1.29 23.23
N GLY A 155 6.25 2.01 22.10
CA GLY A 155 7.40 2.82 21.66
C GLY A 155 7.46 4.26 22.20
N GLY A 156 6.53 4.65 23.07
CA GLY A 156 6.40 6.02 23.59
C GLY A 156 6.82 6.20 25.06
N GLY A 157 7.86 5.50 25.52
CA GLY A 157 8.42 5.59 26.87
C GLY A 157 9.87 6.04 26.88
#